data_AF-A0A2N0WK38-F1
#
_entry.id   AF-A0A2N0WK38-F1
#
_cell.length_a   1.000
_cell.length_b   1.000
_cell.length_c   1.000
_cell.angle_alpha   90.00
_cell.angle_beta   90.00
_cell.angle_gamma   90.00
#
_symmetry.space_group_name_H-M   'P 1'
#
loop_
_entity.id
_entity.type
_entity.pdbx_description
1 polymer ?
#
loop_
_entity_poly.entity_id
_entity_poly.type
_entity_poly.pdbx_seq_one_letter_code
_entity_poly.pdbx_strand_id
1 'polypeptide(L)'
;MKKILFVLAIAAWSFAALAKVPYNATADCRFDYDDFDFCSKRSIAQYKAALAKQLPNFDATKILLNVGSTQEIRYVVIDTQTGVVFPLRDAVLGFKDEKGELNGQPALIQFSLKQPQLCIQGSVDAYRDAYDNVKVCYRMKKDSMLKYGQEMRRVDLPVILN
;
A
#
# COMPACT_ATOMS: atom_id res chain seq x y z
N MET A 1 -29.33 -42.75 43.49
CA MET A 1 -28.59 -42.87 42.22
C MET A 1 -28.80 -41.59 41.40
N LYS A 2 -27.82 -40.68 41.40
CA LYS A 2 -27.91 -39.35 40.77
C LYS A 2 -27.44 -39.45 39.31
N LYS A 3 -28.34 -39.24 38.35
CA LYS A 3 -27.99 -39.16 36.91
C LYS A 3 -27.54 -37.73 36.61
N ILE A 4 -26.26 -37.55 36.31
CA ILE A 4 -25.70 -36.27 35.87
C ILE A 4 -25.89 -36.21 34.35
N LEU A 5 -26.75 -35.30 33.88
CA LEU A 5 -26.87 -34.96 32.47
C LEU A 5 -25.71 -34.03 32.09
N PHE A 6 -24.83 -34.49 31.21
CA PHE A 6 -23.87 -33.63 30.52
C PHE A 6 -24.58 -32.94 29.35
N VAL A 7 -24.81 -31.63 29.47
CA VAL A 7 -25.25 -30.79 28.35
C VAL A 7 -24.01 -30.34 27.59
N LEU A 8 -23.80 -30.92 26.40
CA LEU A 8 -22.80 -30.47 25.43
C LEU A 8 -23.26 -29.15 24.82
N ALA A 9 -22.70 -28.03 25.30
CA ALA A 9 -22.86 -26.72 24.67
C ALA A 9 -22.03 -26.70 23.38
N ILE A 10 -22.70 -26.90 22.24
CA ILE A 10 -22.10 -26.75 20.92
C ILE A 10 -21.94 -25.24 20.68
N ALA A 11 -20.74 -24.72 20.92
CA ALA A 11 -20.39 -23.36 20.52
C ALA A 11 -20.35 -23.31 18.99
N ALA A 12 -21.46 -22.89 18.38
CA ALA A 12 -21.50 -22.58 16.96
C ALA A 12 -20.64 -21.33 16.73
N TRP A 13 -19.36 -21.53 16.37
CA TRP A 13 -18.57 -20.48 15.74
C TRP A 13 -19.19 -20.22 14.36
N SER A 14 -20.13 -19.29 14.32
CA SER A 14 -20.55 -18.66 13.08
C SER A 14 -19.35 -17.95 12.49
N PHE A 15 -18.61 -18.63 11.61
CA PHE A 15 -17.77 -17.97 10.62
C PHE A 15 -18.71 -17.27 9.65
N ALA A 16 -19.25 -16.12 10.06
CA ALA A 16 -19.81 -15.19 9.11
C ALA A 16 -18.67 -14.87 8.15
N ALA A 17 -18.73 -15.42 6.93
CA ALA A 17 -17.83 -15.06 5.87
C ALA A 17 -18.00 -13.56 5.67
N LEU A 18 -17.03 -12.78 6.15
CA LEU A 18 -17.05 -11.32 6.01
C LEU A 18 -17.13 -11.05 4.51
N ALA A 19 -18.25 -10.47 4.07
CA ALA A 19 -18.44 -10.11 2.68
C ALA A 19 -17.27 -9.20 2.26
N LYS A 20 -16.51 -9.64 1.26
CA LYS A 20 -15.31 -8.89 0.82
C LYS A 20 -15.77 -7.60 0.16
N VAL A 21 -15.29 -6.47 0.66
CA VAL A 21 -15.63 -5.15 0.15
C VAL A 21 -15.20 -5.05 -1.31
N PRO A 22 -16.10 -4.64 -2.24
CA PRO A 22 -15.74 -4.50 -3.64
C PRO A 22 -14.83 -3.28 -3.85
N TYR A 23 -14.07 -3.27 -4.95
CA TYR A 23 -13.40 -2.06 -5.41
C TYR A 23 -14.43 -0.95 -5.64
N ASN A 24 -14.14 0.24 -5.11
CA ASN A 24 -14.99 1.42 -5.21
C ASN A 24 -14.39 2.46 -6.17
N ALA A 25 -13.22 3.00 -5.83
CA ALA A 25 -12.54 4.03 -6.61
C ALA A 25 -11.04 4.08 -6.33
N THR A 26 -10.29 4.71 -7.22
CA THR A 26 -8.92 5.17 -6.98
C THR A 26 -8.95 6.67 -6.69
N ALA A 27 -8.21 7.13 -5.69
CA ALA A 27 -8.15 8.53 -5.28
C ALA A 27 -7.66 9.44 -6.41
N ASP A 28 -6.57 9.02 -7.05
CA ASP A 28 -5.94 9.70 -8.18
C ASP A 28 -5.61 8.67 -9.25
N CYS A 29 -5.94 8.94 -10.52
CA CYS A 29 -5.61 8.00 -11.60
C CYS A 29 -4.20 8.19 -12.13
N ARG A 30 -3.69 9.43 -12.08
CA ARG A 30 -2.39 9.81 -12.65
C ARG A 30 -1.91 11.10 -11.99
N PHE A 31 -0.61 11.17 -11.71
CA PHE A 31 0.04 12.37 -11.21
C PHE A 31 0.63 13.19 -12.35
N ASP A 32 1.00 14.44 -12.07
CA ASP A 32 1.57 15.33 -13.08
C ASP A 32 2.85 14.75 -13.71
N TYR A 33 2.89 14.73 -15.04
CA TYR A 33 4.01 14.20 -15.84
C TYR A 33 4.41 12.75 -15.51
N ASP A 34 3.46 11.98 -14.97
CA ASP A 34 3.60 10.55 -14.71
C ASP A 34 2.89 9.74 -15.81
N ASP A 35 3.58 8.77 -16.41
CA ASP A 35 3.03 7.89 -17.42
C ASP A 35 2.28 6.68 -16.84
N PHE A 36 2.36 6.45 -15.53
CA PHE A 36 1.68 5.34 -14.88
C PHE A 36 0.20 5.65 -14.59
N ASP A 37 -0.70 4.83 -15.14
CA ASP A 37 -2.14 4.93 -14.91
C ASP A 37 -2.61 3.95 -13.82
N PHE A 38 -2.87 4.49 -12.63
CA PHE A 38 -3.42 3.76 -11.47
C PHE A 38 -4.88 3.34 -11.67
N CYS A 39 -5.58 3.89 -12.65
CA CYS A 39 -6.93 3.51 -13.05
C CYS A 39 -6.97 2.61 -14.28
N SER A 40 -5.81 2.15 -14.77
CA SER A 40 -5.76 1.22 -15.90
C SER A 40 -6.53 -0.06 -15.57
N LYS A 41 -7.03 -0.75 -16.61
CA LYS A 41 -7.71 -2.05 -16.45
C LYS A 41 -6.85 -3.07 -15.68
N ARG A 42 -5.52 -3.03 -15.89
CA ARG A 42 -4.56 -3.89 -15.21
C ARG A 42 -4.50 -3.58 -13.71
N SER A 43 -4.30 -2.31 -13.36
CA SER A 43 -4.23 -1.87 -11.96
C SER A 43 -5.52 -2.19 -11.20
N ILE A 44 -6.69 -1.89 -11.80
CA ILE A 44 -7.99 -2.20 -11.20
C ILE A 44 -8.18 -3.70 -10.99
N ALA A 45 -7.73 -4.54 -11.93
CA ALA A 45 -7.79 -5.99 -11.76
C ALA A 45 -6.91 -6.46 -10.59
N GLN A 46 -5.73 -5.87 -10.40
CA GLN A 46 -4.87 -6.15 -9.25
C GLN A 46 -5.53 -5.74 -7.92
N TYR A 47 -6.20 -4.58 -7.86
CA TYR A 47 -6.92 -4.15 -6.66
C TYR A 47 -8.06 -5.09 -6.28
N LYS A 48 -8.88 -5.46 -7.27
CA LYS A 48 -9.98 -6.41 -7.09
C LYS A 48 -9.46 -7.77 -6.61
N ALA A 49 -8.36 -8.25 -7.18
CA ALA A 49 -7.72 -9.49 -6.76
C ALA A 49 -7.18 -9.40 -5.31
N ALA A 50 -6.59 -8.26 -4.92
CA ALA A 50 -6.11 -8.03 -3.57
C ALA A 50 -7.27 -8.01 -2.55
N LEU A 51 -8.32 -7.22 -2.79
CA LEU A 51 -9.54 -7.20 -1.95
C LEU A 51 -10.18 -8.59 -1.83
N ALA A 52 -10.11 -9.39 -2.89
CA ALA A 52 -10.66 -10.74 -2.90
C ALA A 52 -9.79 -11.78 -2.17
N LYS A 53 -8.49 -11.56 -1.93
CA LYS A 53 -7.57 -12.63 -1.51
C LYS A 53 -6.64 -12.29 -0.36
N GLN A 54 -6.30 -11.02 -0.18
CA GLN A 54 -5.29 -10.60 0.78
C GLN A 54 -5.94 -10.13 2.08
N LEU A 55 -5.29 -10.46 3.19
CA LEU A 55 -5.57 -9.84 4.48
C LEU A 55 -4.83 -8.49 4.55
N PRO A 56 -5.30 -7.54 5.37
CA PRO A 56 -4.55 -6.33 5.65
C PRO A 56 -3.09 -6.63 6.02
N ASN A 57 -2.16 -5.87 5.46
CA ASN A 57 -0.72 -5.99 5.72
C ASN A 57 -0.06 -4.63 6.06
N PHE A 58 -0.83 -3.54 6.01
CA PHE A 58 -0.37 -2.18 6.22
C PHE A 58 -1.48 -1.37 6.86
N ASP A 59 -1.32 -0.95 8.12
CA ASP A 59 -2.44 -0.42 8.92
C ASP A 59 -3.58 -1.47 9.08
N ALA A 60 -4.27 -1.47 10.21
CA ALA A 60 -5.12 -2.59 10.64
C ALA A 60 -6.17 -3.04 9.60
N THR A 61 -6.58 -2.14 8.70
CA THR A 61 -7.60 -2.38 7.68
C THR A 61 -7.17 -1.97 6.27
N LYS A 62 -5.86 -1.93 5.99
CA LYS A 62 -5.38 -1.59 4.65
C LYS A 62 -4.38 -2.60 4.11
N ILE A 63 -4.33 -2.66 2.79
CA ILE A 63 -3.39 -3.48 2.03
C ILE A 63 -2.44 -2.51 1.31
N LEU A 64 -1.15 -2.60 1.58
CA LEU A 64 -0.12 -2.02 0.73
C LEU A 64 0.20 -3.00 -0.40
N LEU A 65 0.01 -2.56 -1.64
CA LEU A 65 0.15 -3.36 -2.84
C LEU A 65 1.10 -2.68 -3.83
N ASN A 66 2.07 -3.42 -4.37
CA ASN A 66 2.80 -2.99 -5.56
C ASN A 66 1.98 -3.37 -6.81
N VAL A 67 1.66 -2.38 -7.64
CA VAL A 67 1.02 -2.58 -8.96
C VAL A 67 1.94 -2.33 -10.15
N GLY A 68 3.15 -1.85 -9.88
CA GLY A 68 4.23 -1.68 -10.85
C GLY A 68 4.98 -2.97 -11.14
N SER A 69 6.24 -2.82 -11.52
CA SER A 69 7.18 -3.92 -11.72
C SER A 69 8.09 -4.09 -10.49
N THR A 70 9.04 -5.01 -10.57
CA THR A 70 10.11 -5.15 -9.57
C THR A 70 11.22 -4.12 -9.75
N GLN A 71 11.37 -3.55 -10.95
CA GLN A 71 12.38 -2.55 -11.30
C GLN A 71 11.87 -1.13 -11.03
N GLU A 72 10.57 -0.91 -11.21
CA GLU A 72 9.85 0.32 -10.92
C GLU A 72 8.59 -0.04 -10.12
N ILE A 73 8.72 0.06 -8.81
CA ILE A 73 7.67 -0.27 -7.86
C ILE A 73 6.70 0.91 -7.77
N ARG A 74 5.40 0.61 -7.90
CA ARG A 74 4.30 1.57 -7.78
C ARG A 74 3.37 1.13 -6.68
N TYR A 75 3.48 1.77 -5.52
CA TYR A 75 2.66 1.40 -4.38
C TYR A 75 1.27 2.04 -4.43
N VAL A 76 0.29 1.28 -3.96
CA VAL A 76 -1.02 1.80 -3.56
C VAL A 76 -1.37 1.27 -2.17
N VAL A 77 -2.17 2.02 -1.44
CA VAL A 77 -2.82 1.57 -0.22
C VAL A 77 -4.30 1.35 -0.50
N ILE A 78 -4.81 0.15 -0.28
CA ILE A 78 -6.21 -0.21 -0.47
C ILE A 78 -6.89 -0.29 0.89
N ASP A 79 -7.91 0.52 1.12
CA ASP A 79 -8.74 0.45 2.32
C ASP A 79 -9.77 -0.69 2.18
N THR A 80 -9.64 -1.73 3.00
CA THR A 80 -10.49 -2.92 2.92
C THR A 80 -11.88 -2.70 3.49
N GLN A 81 -12.16 -1.55 4.11
CA GLN A 81 -13.49 -1.21 4.60
C GLN A 81 -14.31 -0.44 3.55
N THR A 82 -13.65 0.35 2.71
CA THR A 82 -14.31 1.26 1.77
C THR A 82 -14.12 0.88 0.30
N GLY A 83 -13.12 0.02 0.01
CA GLY A 83 -12.74 -0.35 -1.35
C GLY A 83 -12.03 0.77 -2.11
N VAL A 84 -11.63 1.85 -1.43
CA VAL A 84 -10.91 2.98 -2.02
C VAL A 84 -9.42 2.71 -2.04
N VAL A 85 -8.79 3.06 -3.16
CA VAL A 85 -7.35 2.88 -3.41
C VAL A 85 -6.66 4.23 -3.40
N PHE A 86 -5.55 4.34 -2.66
CA PHE A 86 -4.75 5.56 -2.49
C PHE A 86 -3.35 5.32 -3.07
N PRO A 87 -3.08 5.83 -4.28
CA PRO A 87 -1.77 5.70 -4.88
C PRO A 87 -0.68 6.46 -4.12
N LEU A 88 0.52 5.90 -4.14
CA LEU A 88 1.73 6.64 -3.85
C LEU A 88 2.19 7.34 -5.13
N ARG A 89 2.40 8.65 -5.04
CA ARG A 89 2.94 9.46 -6.14
C ARG A 89 4.31 8.98 -6.61
N ASP A 90 5.21 8.74 -5.68
CA ASP A 90 6.59 8.41 -5.99
C ASP A 90 6.69 6.99 -6.58
N ALA A 91 7.35 6.87 -7.73
CA ALA A 91 7.91 5.62 -8.19
C ALA A 91 9.10 5.24 -7.31
N VAL A 92 9.25 3.95 -7.06
CA VAL A 92 10.31 3.43 -6.18
C VAL A 92 11.23 2.56 -7.02
N LEU A 93 12.51 2.93 -7.01
CA LEU A 93 13.56 2.35 -7.81
C LEU A 93 14.66 1.79 -6.91
N GLY A 94 15.55 0.99 -7.52
CA GLY A 94 16.77 0.53 -6.86
C GLY A 94 17.78 1.64 -6.54
N PHE A 95 18.95 1.24 -6.09
CA PHE A 95 20.07 2.16 -5.90
C PHE A 95 20.68 2.56 -7.23
N LYS A 96 21.22 3.78 -7.27
CA LYS A 96 21.92 4.33 -8.42
C LYS A 96 23.41 4.49 -8.14
N ASP A 97 24.21 4.48 -9.19
CA ASP A 97 25.64 4.78 -9.13
C ASP A 97 25.91 6.29 -9.20
N GLU A 98 27.19 6.67 -9.20
CA GLU A 98 27.64 8.08 -9.28
C GLU A 98 27.25 8.78 -10.60
N LYS A 99 26.86 8.02 -11.62
CA LYS A 99 26.37 8.54 -12.91
C LYS A 99 24.85 8.71 -12.92
N GLY A 100 24.18 8.32 -11.84
CA GLY A 100 22.72 8.33 -11.73
C GLY A 100 22.03 7.13 -12.39
N GLU A 101 22.78 6.08 -12.76
CA GLU A 101 22.25 4.88 -13.40
C GLU A 101 21.93 3.79 -12.35
N LEU A 102 20.89 2.99 -12.58
CA LEU A 102 20.56 1.88 -11.68
C LEU A 102 21.71 0.86 -11.62
N ASN A 103 22.22 0.59 -10.43
CA ASN A 103 23.39 -0.27 -10.22
C ASN A 103 23.02 -1.77 -10.04
N GLY A 104 21.74 -2.12 -10.17
CA GLY A 104 21.21 -3.48 -10.00
C GLY A 104 20.85 -3.86 -8.56
N GLN A 105 21.17 -3.04 -7.56
CA GLN A 105 20.72 -3.27 -6.19
C GLN A 105 19.26 -2.82 -6.01
N PRO A 106 18.36 -3.69 -5.51
CA PRO A 106 16.95 -3.35 -5.34
C PRO A 106 16.74 -2.38 -4.15
N ALA A 107 15.61 -1.68 -4.15
CA ALA A 107 15.20 -0.89 -3.00
C ALA A 107 14.97 -1.77 -1.76
N LEU A 108 15.36 -1.28 -0.58
CA LEU A 108 15.01 -1.90 0.69
C LEU A 108 13.67 -1.33 1.16
N ILE A 109 12.70 -2.21 1.35
CA ILE A 109 11.34 -1.85 1.72
C ILE A 109 11.02 -2.34 3.12
N GLN A 110 10.54 -1.44 3.98
CA GLN A 110 10.14 -1.77 5.34
C GLN A 110 8.75 -1.20 5.65
N PHE A 111 7.83 -2.07 6.04
CA PHE A 111 6.51 -1.70 6.57
C PHE A 111 5.98 -2.85 7.43
N SER A 112 4.98 -2.58 8.26
CA SER A 112 4.25 -3.63 8.96
C SER A 112 2.85 -3.18 9.35
N LEU A 113 2.04 -4.14 9.81
CA LEU A 113 0.73 -3.85 10.41
C LEU A 113 0.81 -2.94 11.63
N LYS A 114 1.83 -3.11 12.47
CA LYS A 114 1.99 -2.37 13.74
C LYS A 114 2.69 -1.03 13.58
N GLN A 115 3.37 -0.83 12.45
CA GLN A 115 4.03 0.42 12.08
C GLN A 115 3.49 0.81 10.70
N PRO A 116 2.36 1.54 10.63
CA PRO A 116 1.67 1.91 9.39
C PRO A 116 2.43 3.02 8.64
N GLN A 117 3.71 2.80 8.43
CA GLN A 117 4.64 3.65 7.73
C GLN A 117 5.42 2.77 6.75
N LEU A 118 5.43 3.17 5.48
CA LEU A 118 6.24 2.57 4.45
C LEU A 118 7.56 3.31 4.40
N CYS A 119 8.66 2.67 4.75
CA CYS A 119 10.00 3.22 4.61
C CYS A 119 10.75 2.53 3.47
N ILE A 120 11.48 3.33 2.71
CA ILE A 120 12.17 2.96 1.49
C ILE A 120 13.61 3.43 1.62
N GLN A 121 14.54 2.57 1.26
CA GLN A 121 15.93 2.94 0.97
C GLN A 121 16.24 2.56 -0.47
N GLY A 122 16.65 3.52 -1.28
CA GLY A 122 16.82 3.38 -2.72
C GLY A 122 16.60 4.73 -3.39
N SER A 123 16.21 4.73 -4.66
CA SER A 123 15.88 5.97 -5.36
C SER A 123 14.37 6.11 -5.49
N VAL A 124 13.87 7.34 -5.42
CA VAL A 124 12.45 7.65 -5.63
C VAL A 124 12.32 8.70 -6.72
N ASP A 125 11.31 8.52 -7.57
CA ASP A 125 11.09 9.40 -8.72
C ASP A 125 9.66 9.91 -8.76
N ALA A 126 9.53 11.22 -8.85
CA ALA A 126 8.29 11.94 -9.05
C ALA A 126 8.64 13.26 -9.74
N TYR A 127 7.70 13.82 -10.49
CA TYR A 127 7.93 15.07 -11.22
C TYR A 127 8.46 16.18 -10.28
N ARG A 128 9.68 16.66 -10.58
CA ARG A 128 10.44 17.67 -9.81
C ARG A 128 10.79 17.28 -8.36
N ASP A 129 10.57 16.03 -7.99
CA ASP A 129 10.69 15.50 -6.62
C ASP A 129 11.44 14.16 -6.60
N ALA A 130 12.45 14.03 -7.46
CA ALA A 130 13.29 12.84 -7.59
C ALA A 130 14.53 12.92 -6.68
N TYR A 131 14.86 11.79 -6.04
CA TYR A 131 15.98 11.69 -5.12
C TYR A 131 16.65 10.32 -5.26
N ASP A 132 17.98 10.33 -5.40
CA ASP A 132 18.77 9.12 -5.58
C ASP A 132 19.39 8.67 -4.25
N ASN A 133 19.38 7.36 -4.01
CA ASN A 133 19.98 6.74 -2.83
C ASN A 133 19.58 7.42 -1.51
N VAL A 134 18.28 7.51 -1.26
CA VAL A 134 17.70 8.14 -0.07
C VAL A 134 16.99 7.13 0.82
N LYS A 135 16.88 7.47 2.10
CA LYS A 135 15.86 6.98 2.99
C LYS A 135 14.68 7.94 3.02
N VAL A 136 13.49 7.45 2.69
CA VAL A 136 12.24 8.21 2.76
C VAL A 136 11.13 7.32 3.31
N CYS A 137 10.22 7.90 4.08
CA CYS A 137 9.09 7.17 4.63
C CYS A 137 7.77 7.86 4.30
N TYR A 138 6.70 7.08 4.20
CA TYR A 138 5.36 7.51 3.83
C TYR A 138 4.32 6.98 4.81
N ARG A 139 3.24 7.72 5.00
CA ARG A 139 2.09 7.27 5.79
C ARG A 139 0.79 7.83 5.24
N MET A 140 -0.30 7.16 5.57
CA MET A 140 -1.63 7.73 5.34
C MET A 140 -1.82 8.97 6.20
N LYS A 141 -2.32 10.03 5.59
CA LYS A 141 -2.60 11.32 6.21
C LYS A 141 -4.04 11.68 5.95
N LYS A 142 -4.77 12.00 7.03
CA LYS A 142 -6.14 12.51 6.94
C LYS A 142 -6.11 13.97 6.52
N ASP A 143 -6.97 14.33 5.60
CA ASP A 143 -7.18 15.69 5.12
C ASP A 143 -8.61 15.81 4.62
N SER A 144 -9.43 16.58 5.32
CA SER A 144 -10.86 16.74 5.02
C SER A 144 -11.14 17.48 3.72
N MET A 145 -10.13 18.12 3.13
CA MET A 145 -10.26 18.81 1.84
C MET A 145 -10.14 17.83 0.67
N LEU A 146 -9.62 16.62 0.89
CA LEU A 146 -9.54 15.58 -0.12
C LEU A 146 -10.88 14.87 -0.30
N LYS A 147 -11.20 14.49 -1.54
CA LYS A 147 -12.43 13.77 -1.90
C LYS A 147 -12.71 12.54 -1.04
N TYR A 148 -11.66 11.79 -0.67
CA TYR A 148 -11.74 10.58 0.14
C TYR A 148 -11.16 10.75 1.55
N GLY A 149 -10.91 11.99 1.98
CA GLY A 149 -10.53 12.34 3.34
C GLY A 149 -9.11 11.94 3.77
N GLN A 150 -8.32 11.33 2.89
CA GLN A 150 -6.95 10.90 3.16
C GLN A 150 -6.15 10.65 1.87
N GLU A 151 -4.83 10.64 2.01
CA GLU A 151 -3.88 10.23 0.97
C GLU A 151 -2.57 9.73 1.60
N MET A 152 -1.67 9.20 0.77
CA MET A 152 -0.34 8.77 1.21
C MET A 152 0.66 9.91 1.00
N ARG A 153 1.29 10.40 2.07
CA ARG A 153 2.30 11.48 1.99
C ARG A 153 3.62 11.04 2.59
N ARG A 154 4.72 11.65 2.12
CA ARG A 154 6.02 11.61 2.79
C ARG A 154 5.87 12.07 4.25
N VAL A 155 6.53 11.39 5.17
CA VAL A 155 6.54 11.73 6.60
C VAL A 155 7.47 12.91 6.83
N ASP A 156 8.64 12.87 6.20
CA ASP A 156 9.74 13.83 6.31
C ASP A 156 10.42 13.99 4.94
N LEU A 157 11.42 14.89 4.87
CA LEU A 157 12.27 15.04 3.70
C LEU A 157 13.13 13.78 3.48
N PRO A 158 13.41 13.39 2.21
CA PRO A 158 14.34 12.32 1.91
C PRO A 158 15.73 12.59 2.50
N VAL A 159 16.32 11.57 3.12
CA VAL A 159 17.66 11.63 3.73
C VAL A 159 18.64 10.89 2.83
N ILE A 160 19.67 11.56 2.33
CA ILE A 160 20.70 10.96 1.48
C ILE A 160 21.45 9.88 2.27
N LEU A 161 21.64 8.72 1.64
CA LEU A 161 22.46 7.63 2.12
C LEU A 161 23.86 7.83 1.54
N ASN A 162 24.80 8.19 2.41
CA ASN A 162 26.23 8.28 2.07
C ASN A 162 26.87 6.89 1.98
#